data_AF-A0AAW5IB71-F1
#
_entry.id   AF-A0AAW5IB71-F1
#
_cell.length_a   1.000
_cell.length_b   1.000
_cell.length_c   1.000
_cell.angle_alpha   90.00
_cell.angle_beta   90.00
_cell.angle_gamma   90.00
#
_symmetry.space_group_name_H-M   'P 1'
#
loop_
_entity.id
_entity.type
_entity.pdbx_description
1 polymer ?
#
loop_
_entity_poly.entity_id
_entity_poly.type
_entity_poly.pdbx_seq_one_letter_code
_entity_poly.pdbx_strand_id
1 'polypeptide(L)'
;MEIVCSTDSKYIMPTGIMLLSLFESNRGEVVNVHLLHDHDSAALLDPIRAIAASYQQNIHFYLINDDIFEHFPIGLDFQLDHVGTSFATYYRLYLAEILPADIDKVIYLDGDILVVDKLVKLWNTSVENYAIAAVPDSYNNKIEHYNRLRYPQTLGYFNAGMLVVNLKYWREKQVLLKFFDYVKSNTERLRCHDQDVLNYLFKNSKLVLPIRYNVLNEYWFDLRYSLISWEFDEQILEAQAHPAIIHFTGIPKPWYKNCKHPWKKEFDKYKAMSPWRDEKEKRWMPLKFCLEKIAIKLVVSMGLRKSDYIVENRYIELS
;
A
#
# COMPACT_ATOMS: atom_id res chain seq x y z
N MET A 1 13.27 11.85 -10.04
CA MET A 1 12.02 11.62 -9.29
C MET A 1 12.39 11.23 -7.89
N GLU A 2 11.69 11.77 -6.89
CA GLU A 2 11.92 11.43 -5.47
C GLU A 2 10.92 10.36 -5.05
N ILE A 3 11.42 9.17 -4.71
CA ILE A 3 10.62 8.00 -4.33
C ILE A 3 10.87 7.68 -2.87
N VAL A 4 9.81 7.46 -2.11
CA VAL A 4 9.88 7.08 -0.70
C VAL A 4 9.25 5.71 -0.52
N CYS A 5 9.86 4.87 0.30
CA CYS A 5 9.26 3.61 0.74
C CYS A 5 9.65 3.32 2.19
N SER A 6 8.83 2.52 2.86
CA SER A 6 9.12 2.01 4.21
C SER A 6 9.35 0.51 4.14
N THR A 7 10.17 -0.01 5.06
CA THR A 7 10.38 -1.45 5.21
C THR A 7 10.60 -1.82 6.67
N ASP A 8 10.32 -3.07 6.98
CA ASP A 8 10.71 -3.73 8.22
C ASP A 8 11.39 -5.07 7.89
N SER A 9 11.84 -5.79 8.92
CA SER A 9 12.56 -7.06 8.75
C SER A 9 11.78 -8.12 7.96
N LYS A 10 10.45 -8.03 7.88
CA LYS A 10 9.57 -8.95 7.14
C LYS A 10 9.30 -8.48 5.71
N TYR A 11 9.46 -7.17 5.44
CA TYR A 11 9.16 -6.54 4.17
C TYR A 11 10.39 -6.20 3.31
N ILE A 12 11.61 -6.53 3.76
CA ILE A 12 12.85 -6.31 3.00
C ILE A 12 12.76 -6.83 1.55
N MET A 13 12.39 -8.11 1.37
CA MET A 13 12.30 -8.74 0.06
C MET A 13 11.20 -8.09 -0.81
N PRO A 14 9.95 -7.94 -0.33
CA PRO A 14 8.92 -7.21 -1.05
C PRO A 14 9.36 -5.81 -1.50
N THR A 15 9.90 -5.00 -0.58
CA THR A 15 10.39 -3.64 -0.88
C THR A 15 11.49 -3.67 -1.95
N GLY A 16 12.41 -4.64 -1.88
CA GLY A 16 13.45 -4.80 -2.90
C GLY A 16 12.90 -5.17 -4.28
N ILE A 17 11.88 -6.04 -4.36
CA ILE A 17 11.21 -6.38 -5.62
C ILE A 17 10.45 -5.17 -6.17
N MET A 18 9.77 -4.40 -5.32
CA MET A 18 9.11 -3.14 -5.70
C MET A 18 10.13 -2.20 -6.35
N LEU A 19 11.28 -1.96 -5.72
CA LEU A 19 12.34 -1.09 -6.27
C LEU A 19 12.91 -1.62 -7.59
N LEU A 20 13.09 -2.94 -7.72
CA LEU A 20 13.55 -3.56 -8.95
C LEU A 20 12.55 -3.30 -10.09
N SER A 21 11.25 -3.50 -9.85
CA SER A 21 10.20 -3.21 -10.85
C SER A 21 10.15 -1.72 -11.22
N LEU A 22 10.30 -0.82 -10.24
CA LEU A 22 10.38 0.62 -10.43
C LEU A 22 11.55 1.00 -11.35
N PHE A 23 12.74 0.47 -11.09
CA PHE A 23 13.93 0.79 -11.89
C PHE A 23 13.86 0.19 -13.31
N GLU A 24 13.29 -1.01 -13.46
CA GLU A 24 13.05 -1.61 -14.78
C GLU A 24 12.07 -0.80 -15.62
N SER A 25 10.92 -0.40 -15.06
CA SER A 25 9.90 0.36 -15.78
C SER A 25 10.30 1.82 -16.06
N ASN A 26 11.27 2.36 -15.32
CA ASN A 26 11.71 3.76 -15.43
C ASN A 26 13.18 3.88 -15.88
N ARG A 27 13.66 2.93 -16.70
CA ARG A 27 14.99 3.03 -17.33
C ARG A 27 15.15 4.35 -18.08
N GLY A 28 16.26 5.02 -17.82
CA GLY A 28 16.60 6.34 -18.37
C GLY A 28 16.17 7.52 -17.50
N GLU A 29 15.36 7.30 -16.45
CA GLU A 29 15.03 8.31 -15.46
C GLU A 29 16.01 8.27 -14.28
N VAL A 30 16.29 9.43 -13.68
CA VAL A 30 17.00 9.51 -12.40
C VAL A 30 15.98 9.33 -11.27
N VAL A 31 16.18 8.31 -10.46
CA VAL A 31 15.34 7.95 -9.32
C VAL A 31 16.18 8.06 -8.03
N ASN A 32 15.78 8.97 -7.17
CA ASN A 32 16.35 9.12 -5.83
C ASN A 32 15.41 8.42 -4.85
N VAL A 33 15.90 7.37 -4.19
CA VAL A 33 15.11 6.56 -3.26
C VAL A 33 15.42 6.99 -1.82
N HIS A 34 14.37 7.19 -1.03
CA HIS A 34 14.43 7.43 0.40
C HIS A 34 13.74 6.27 1.12
N LEU A 35 14.53 5.39 1.72
CA LEU A 35 14.03 4.19 2.37
C LEU A 35 14.04 4.35 3.89
N LEU A 36 12.86 4.31 4.50
CA LEU A 36 12.64 4.41 5.94
C LEU A 36 12.62 3.00 6.55
N HIS A 37 13.36 2.78 7.63
CA HIS A 37 13.47 1.46 8.26
C HIS A 37 13.62 1.53 9.79
N ASP A 38 13.25 0.46 10.48
CA ASP A 38 13.47 0.28 11.92
C ASP A 38 14.93 -0.10 12.22
N HIS A 39 15.28 -0.14 13.51
CA HIS A 39 16.58 -0.61 13.96
C HIS A 39 16.88 -2.05 13.54
N ASP A 40 15.90 -2.94 13.62
CA ASP A 40 16.04 -4.37 13.36
C ASP A 40 16.36 -4.67 11.88
N SER A 41 15.90 -3.81 10.97
CA SER A 41 16.12 -3.94 9.53
C SER A 41 17.49 -3.48 9.08
N ALA A 42 18.22 -2.67 9.87
CA ALA A 42 19.43 -1.99 9.42
C ALA A 42 20.49 -2.94 8.83
N ALA A 43 20.64 -4.13 9.44
CA ALA A 43 21.58 -5.17 9.01
C ALA A 43 21.11 -5.97 7.78
N LEU A 44 19.87 -5.79 7.33
CA LEU A 44 19.23 -6.57 6.26
C LEU A 44 19.14 -5.80 4.93
N LEU A 45 19.69 -4.58 4.85
CA LEU A 45 19.50 -3.67 3.72
C LEU A 45 20.51 -3.85 2.57
N ASP A 46 21.54 -4.67 2.75
CA ASP A 46 22.57 -4.90 1.71
C ASP A 46 22.01 -5.38 0.36
N PRO A 47 21.04 -6.31 0.30
CA PRO A 47 20.39 -6.67 -0.96
C PRO A 47 19.73 -5.48 -1.67
N ILE A 48 19.09 -4.58 -0.92
CA ILE A 48 18.46 -3.38 -1.48
C ILE A 48 19.51 -2.41 -2.02
N ARG A 49 20.63 -2.22 -1.30
CA ARG A 49 21.78 -1.45 -1.79
C ARG A 49 22.32 -2.00 -3.10
N ALA A 50 22.47 -3.33 -3.19
CA ALA A 50 22.95 -4.00 -4.38
C ALA A 50 22.00 -3.81 -5.59
N ILE A 51 20.67 -3.86 -5.36
CA ILE A 51 19.69 -3.55 -6.40
C ILE A 51 19.89 -2.12 -6.89
N ALA A 52 19.84 -1.10 -6.02
CA ALA A 52 20.00 0.29 -6.43
C ALA A 52 21.32 0.54 -7.20
N ALA A 53 22.43 -0.02 -6.72
CA ALA A 53 23.73 0.08 -7.37
C ALA A 53 23.75 -0.54 -8.78
N SER A 54 23.08 -1.68 -8.98
CA SER A 54 23.02 -2.35 -10.28
C SER A 54 22.29 -1.54 -11.37
N TYR A 55 21.39 -0.62 -10.96
CA TYR A 55 20.71 0.32 -11.85
C TYR A 55 21.33 1.72 -11.84
N GLN A 56 22.44 1.92 -11.12
CA GLN A 56 23.10 3.23 -10.95
C GLN A 56 22.15 4.31 -10.38
N GLN A 57 21.27 3.90 -9.47
CA GLN A 57 20.30 4.79 -8.82
C GLN A 57 20.77 5.18 -7.42
N ASN A 58 20.31 6.34 -6.94
CA ASN A 58 20.64 6.83 -5.61
C ASN A 58 19.67 6.24 -4.58
N ILE A 59 20.20 5.83 -3.43
CA ILE A 59 19.38 5.40 -2.30
C ILE A 59 19.92 5.95 -0.99
N HIS A 60 19.02 6.53 -0.20
CA HIS A 60 19.27 7.09 1.12
C HIS A 60 18.47 6.30 2.16
N PHE A 61 19.12 5.92 3.25
CA PHE A 61 18.51 5.14 4.32
C PHE A 61 18.24 6.04 5.52
N TYR A 62 17.02 5.99 6.03
CA TYR A 62 16.56 6.78 7.17
C TYR A 62 16.11 5.84 8.28
N LEU A 63 16.87 5.82 9.36
CA LEU A 63 16.52 5.08 10.55
C LEU A 63 15.41 5.82 11.30
N ILE A 64 14.31 5.14 11.59
CA ILE A 64 13.25 5.62 12.46
C ILE A 64 13.29 4.84 13.76
N ASN A 65 13.27 5.58 14.88
CA ASN A 65 13.04 4.98 16.18
C ASN A 65 11.53 4.83 16.40
N ASP A 66 11.06 3.60 16.58
CA ASP A 66 9.66 3.27 16.81
C ASP A 66 9.08 3.90 18.08
N ASP A 67 9.91 4.32 19.04
CA ASP A 67 9.47 5.00 20.27
C ASP A 67 8.62 6.23 19.97
N ILE A 68 8.82 6.90 18.82
CA ILE A 68 8.00 8.05 18.42
C ILE A 68 6.53 7.67 18.18
N PHE A 69 6.24 6.39 17.97
CA PHE A 69 4.89 5.86 17.73
C PHE A 69 4.35 5.05 18.90
N GLU A 70 4.95 5.12 20.10
CA GLU A 70 4.55 4.29 21.26
C GLU A 70 3.05 4.36 21.62
N HIS A 71 2.38 5.46 21.30
CA HIS A 71 0.94 5.67 21.55
C HIS A 71 0.04 5.37 20.34
N PHE A 72 0.62 4.96 19.22
CA PHE A 72 -0.12 4.63 18.02
C PHE A 72 -0.65 3.20 18.15
N PRO A 73 -1.93 2.95 17.82
CA PRO A 73 -2.51 1.64 18.02
C PRO A 73 -1.92 0.63 17.02
N ILE A 74 -1.39 -0.47 17.53
CA ILE A 74 -0.97 -1.63 16.73
C ILE A 74 -1.53 -2.90 17.36
N GLY A 75 -2.06 -3.79 16.53
CA GLY A 75 -2.43 -5.14 16.94
C GLY A 75 -3.62 -5.21 17.90
N LEU A 76 -4.51 -4.21 17.93
CA LEU A 76 -5.78 -4.30 18.64
C LEU A 76 -6.68 -5.39 18.02
N ASP A 77 -7.64 -5.94 18.76
CA ASP A 77 -8.48 -7.08 18.31
C ASP A 77 -9.13 -6.90 16.91
N PHE A 78 -9.44 -5.67 16.51
CA PHE A 78 -10.01 -5.32 15.20
C PHE A 78 -8.96 -5.02 14.11
N GLN A 79 -7.67 -5.05 14.44
CA GLN A 79 -6.50 -4.77 13.60
C GLN A 79 -5.66 -6.02 13.33
N LEU A 80 -5.88 -7.11 14.07
CA LEU A 80 -5.13 -8.38 13.98
C LEU A 80 -5.35 -9.15 12.67
N ASP A 81 -6.40 -8.84 11.91
CA ASP A 81 -6.69 -9.51 10.63
C ASP A 81 -5.77 -9.01 9.49
N HIS A 82 -5.05 -7.90 9.70
CA HIS A 82 -3.97 -7.46 8.83
C HIS A 82 -2.67 -8.15 9.26
N VAL A 83 -2.30 -9.22 8.55
CA VAL A 83 -1.15 -10.06 8.88
C VAL A 83 0.15 -9.23 8.86
N GLY A 84 0.56 -8.72 10.02
CA GLY A 84 1.86 -8.10 10.25
C GLY A 84 1.83 -6.57 10.46
N THR A 85 1.07 -6.08 11.43
CA THR A 85 1.09 -4.66 11.78
C THR A 85 2.37 -4.31 12.57
N SER A 86 3.31 -3.70 11.85
CA SER A 86 4.55 -3.09 12.37
C SER A 86 4.38 -1.56 12.42
N PHE A 87 5.12 -0.88 13.29
CA PHE A 87 5.17 0.59 13.32
C PHE A 87 5.67 1.17 11.99
N ALA A 88 6.33 0.37 11.15
CA ALA A 88 6.72 0.74 9.79
C ALA A 88 5.58 1.32 8.94
N THR A 89 4.31 0.94 9.19
CA THR A 89 3.15 1.53 8.48
C THR A 89 3.00 3.03 8.75
N TYR A 90 3.34 3.47 9.96
CA TYR A 90 3.24 4.86 10.42
C TYR A 90 4.41 5.74 10.00
N TYR A 91 5.50 5.17 9.48
CA TYR A 91 6.69 5.92 9.05
C TYR A 91 6.36 7.00 8.02
N ARG A 92 5.36 6.74 7.16
CA ARG A 92 4.87 7.71 6.17
C ARG A 92 4.23 8.96 6.76
N LEU A 93 3.89 8.96 8.05
CA LEU A 93 3.40 10.17 8.72
C LEU A 93 4.54 11.11 9.08
N TYR A 94 5.78 10.62 9.12
CA TYR A 94 6.98 11.36 9.54
C TYR A 94 7.79 11.95 8.36
N LEU A 95 7.32 11.80 7.11
CA LEU A 95 8.08 12.17 5.90
C LEU A 95 8.56 13.62 5.88
N ALA A 96 7.72 14.55 6.31
CA ALA A 96 8.04 15.97 6.27
C ALA A 96 9.18 16.37 7.22
N GLU A 97 9.38 15.61 8.31
CA GLU A 97 10.41 15.88 9.32
C GLU A 97 11.72 15.14 9.04
N ILE A 98 11.65 13.94 8.45
CA ILE A 98 12.85 13.12 8.24
C ILE A 98 13.54 13.37 6.91
N LEU A 99 12.80 13.80 5.88
CA LEU A 99 13.36 14.04 4.56
C LEU A 99 13.98 15.45 4.46
N PRO A 100 15.06 15.59 3.67
CA PRO A 100 15.72 16.88 3.44
C PRO A 100 14.76 18.02 3.09
N ALA A 101 15.04 19.22 3.62
CA ALA A 101 14.15 20.38 3.54
C ALA A 101 13.96 20.92 2.12
N ASP A 102 14.89 20.62 1.21
CA ASP A 102 14.86 20.98 -0.22
C ASP A 102 14.00 20.01 -1.07
N ILE A 103 13.52 18.91 -0.50
CA ILE A 103 12.61 17.98 -1.16
C ILE A 103 11.16 18.37 -0.84
N ASP A 104 10.47 19.00 -1.80
CA ASP A 104 9.11 19.50 -1.62
C ASP A 104 8.01 18.50 -2.00
N LYS A 105 8.33 17.47 -2.78
CA LYS A 105 7.38 16.50 -3.32
C LYS A 105 8.01 15.13 -3.44
N VAL A 106 7.27 14.08 -3.11
CA VAL A 106 7.70 12.68 -3.23
C VAL A 106 6.56 11.80 -3.74
N ILE A 107 6.89 10.66 -4.34
CA ILE A 107 5.95 9.54 -4.51
C ILE A 107 6.27 8.50 -3.45
N TYR A 108 5.32 8.23 -2.55
CA TYR A 108 5.41 7.14 -1.60
C TYR A 108 4.86 5.85 -2.22
N LEU A 109 5.55 4.73 -2.02
CA LEU A 109 5.16 3.38 -2.47
C LEU A 109 5.30 2.37 -1.31
N ASP A 110 4.23 1.61 -1.05
CA ASP A 110 4.26 0.43 -0.19
C ASP A 110 5.18 -0.67 -0.77
N GLY A 111 5.74 -1.52 0.09
CA GLY A 111 6.65 -2.59 -0.31
C GLY A 111 5.99 -3.75 -1.06
N ASP A 112 4.66 -3.87 -1.04
CA ASP A 112 3.88 -4.91 -1.73
C ASP A 112 3.19 -4.38 -3.00
N ILE A 113 3.93 -3.54 -3.72
CA ILE A 113 3.57 -2.98 -5.02
C ILE A 113 4.53 -3.45 -6.11
N LEU A 114 4.04 -3.55 -7.34
CA LEU A 114 4.85 -3.57 -8.55
C LEU A 114 4.58 -2.34 -9.40
N VAL A 115 5.66 -1.72 -9.88
CA VAL A 115 5.60 -0.69 -10.92
C VAL A 115 5.80 -1.38 -12.26
N VAL A 116 4.88 -1.15 -13.20
CA VAL A 116 4.85 -1.84 -14.51
C VAL A 116 4.81 -0.87 -15.69
N ASP A 117 4.78 0.44 -15.44
CA ASP A 117 4.85 1.50 -16.45
C ASP A 117 5.66 2.70 -15.93
N LYS A 118 5.99 3.64 -16.83
CA LYS A 118 6.70 4.88 -16.50
C LYS A 118 5.89 5.76 -15.56
N LEU A 119 6.54 6.28 -14.52
CA LEU A 119 5.94 7.16 -13.52
C LEU A 119 6.19 8.64 -13.80
N VAL A 120 6.85 9.01 -14.90
CA VAL A 120 7.14 10.41 -15.24
C VAL A 120 5.87 11.28 -15.27
N LYS A 121 4.75 10.75 -15.78
CA LYS A 121 3.45 11.47 -15.79
C LYS A 121 2.89 11.63 -14.39
N LEU A 122 2.98 10.59 -13.56
CA LEU A 122 2.57 10.63 -12.15
C LEU A 122 3.41 11.68 -11.39
N TRP A 123 4.73 11.63 -11.53
CA TRP A 123 5.65 12.57 -10.93
C TRP A 123 5.35 14.01 -11.32
N ASN A 124 5.01 14.27 -12.58
CA ASN A 124 4.69 15.61 -13.07
C ASN A 124 3.29 16.10 -12.66
N THR A 125 2.49 15.29 -11.96
CA THR A 125 1.21 15.74 -11.41
C THR A 125 1.46 16.87 -10.39
N SER A 126 0.76 17.99 -10.57
CA SER A 126 0.82 19.11 -9.63
C SER A 126 -0.01 18.79 -8.38
N VAL A 127 0.61 19.00 -7.22
CA VAL A 127 -0.03 18.88 -5.90
C VAL A 127 -0.03 20.21 -5.15
N GLU A 128 0.27 21.33 -5.82
CA GLU A 128 0.47 22.65 -5.19
C GLU A 128 -0.64 23.04 -4.20
N ASN A 129 -1.91 22.78 -4.58
CA ASN A 129 -3.09 23.13 -3.79
C ASN A 129 -3.59 21.99 -2.88
N TYR A 130 -2.89 20.85 -2.86
CA TYR A 130 -3.32 19.64 -2.17
C TYR A 130 -2.24 19.18 -1.20
N ALA A 131 -2.65 18.60 -0.07
CA ALA A 131 -1.73 17.93 0.84
C ALA A 131 -1.18 16.63 0.22
N ILE A 132 -1.98 16.01 -0.66
CA ILE A 132 -1.67 14.70 -1.24
C ILE A 132 -2.44 14.49 -2.55
N ALA A 133 -1.94 13.61 -3.41
CA ALA A 133 -2.72 12.98 -4.46
C ALA A 133 -2.72 11.46 -4.26
N ALA A 134 -3.88 10.83 -4.38
CA ALA A 134 -4.06 9.41 -4.08
C ALA A 134 -5.21 8.80 -4.90
N VAL A 135 -5.23 7.48 -5.00
CA VAL A 135 -6.29 6.71 -5.67
C VAL A 135 -7.36 6.30 -4.65
N PRO A 136 -8.66 6.34 -4.99
CA PRO A 136 -9.71 5.84 -4.12
C PRO A 136 -9.46 4.40 -3.66
N ASP A 137 -9.82 4.08 -2.42
CA ASP A 137 -9.80 2.70 -1.94
C ASP A 137 -11.14 2.04 -2.29
N SER A 138 -11.18 0.93 -3.01
CA SER A 138 -12.44 0.24 -3.31
C SER A 138 -13.01 -0.50 -2.12
N TYR A 139 -12.18 -1.08 -1.26
CA TYR A 139 -12.61 -1.97 -0.20
C TYR A 139 -13.03 -1.21 1.06
N ASN A 140 -12.24 -0.20 1.44
CA ASN A 140 -12.39 0.59 2.66
C ASN A 140 -13.26 1.85 2.46
N ASN A 141 -13.90 2.02 1.31
CA ASN A 141 -14.77 3.17 0.99
C ASN A 141 -16.26 2.88 1.26
N LYS A 142 -16.55 2.07 2.27
CA LYS A 142 -17.92 1.74 2.71
C LYS A 142 -18.40 2.73 3.78
N ILE A 143 -19.71 2.94 3.85
CA ILE A 143 -20.34 3.85 4.83
C ILE A 143 -19.91 3.60 6.29
N GLU A 144 -19.59 2.36 6.64
CA GLU A 144 -19.07 1.99 7.96
C GLU A 144 -17.74 2.67 8.32
N HIS A 145 -16.84 2.89 7.36
CA HIS A 145 -15.56 3.59 7.58
C HIS A 145 -15.81 5.07 7.89
N TYR A 146 -16.71 5.70 7.14
CA TYR A 146 -17.11 7.09 7.33
C TYR A 146 -17.84 7.32 8.66
N ASN A 147 -18.74 6.41 9.03
CA ASN A 147 -19.43 6.45 10.32
C ASN A 147 -18.45 6.33 11.50
N ARG A 148 -17.43 5.47 11.36
CA ARG A 148 -16.37 5.28 12.36
C ARG A 148 -15.47 6.51 12.48
N LEU A 149 -15.00 7.06 11.36
CA LEU A 149 -14.09 8.21 11.31
C LEU A 149 -14.79 9.57 11.44
N ARG A 150 -16.13 9.59 11.40
CA ARG A 150 -16.98 10.78 11.56
C ARG A 150 -16.72 11.85 10.51
N TYR A 151 -16.73 11.48 9.22
CA TYR A 151 -16.79 12.45 8.12
C TYR A 151 -17.64 11.94 6.94
N PRO A 152 -18.21 12.82 6.09
CA PRO A 152 -19.14 12.42 5.03
C PRO A 152 -18.51 11.53 3.94
N GLN A 153 -19.27 10.52 3.49
CA GLN A 153 -18.86 9.62 2.39
C GLN A 153 -18.59 10.35 1.07
N THR A 154 -19.29 11.47 0.83
CA THR A 154 -19.10 12.30 -0.36
C THR A 154 -17.69 12.90 -0.47
N LEU A 155 -16.94 12.96 0.62
CA LEU A 155 -15.55 13.40 0.60
C LEU A 155 -14.60 12.31 0.10
N GLY A 156 -15.01 11.04 0.07
CA GLY A 156 -14.18 9.95 -0.43
C GLY A 156 -13.11 9.45 0.55
N TYR A 157 -12.61 8.26 0.28
CA TYR A 157 -11.58 7.56 1.06
C TYR A 157 -10.56 6.96 0.08
N PHE A 158 -9.27 7.18 0.32
CA PHE A 158 -8.17 6.76 -0.55
C PHE A 158 -7.29 5.70 0.10
N ASN A 159 -6.65 4.89 -0.75
CA ASN A 159 -5.66 3.92 -0.30
C ASN A 159 -4.31 4.62 -0.05
N ALA A 160 -3.64 4.28 1.05
CA ALA A 160 -2.39 4.93 1.44
C ALA A 160 -1.13 4.35 0.80
N GLY A 161 -1.21 3.24 0.07
CA GLY A 161 -0.02 2.54 -0.41
C GLY A 161 0.66 3.16 -1.62
N MET A 162 -0.01 4.05 -2.35
CA MET A 162 0.61 4.92 -3.34
C MET A 162 0.11 6.35 -3.15
N LEU A 163 1.03 7.27 -2.91
CA LEU A 163 0.72 8.67 -2.61
C LEU A 163 1.69 9.58 -3.36
N VAL A 164 1.20 10.67 -3.96
CA VAL A 164 2.05 11.82 -4.28
C VAL A 164 1.91 12.81 -3.14
N VAL A 165 2.96 13.00 -2.35
CA VAL A 165 2.92 13.78 -1.12
C VAL A 165 3.50 15.18 -1.36
N ASN A 166 2.76 16.21 -0.95
CA ASN A 166 3.23 17.59 -0.94
C ASN A 166 3.92 17.88 0.41
N LEU A 167 5.23 17.64 0.49
CA LEU A 167 6.00 17.86 1.71
C LEU A 167 6.08 19.33 2.08
N LYS A 168 6.11 20.23 1.10
CA LYS A 168 6.03 21.67 1.34
C LYS A 168 4.77 22.03 2.12
N TYR A 169 3.60 21.57 1.66
CA TYR A 169 2.34 21.74 2.38
C TYR A 169 2.41 21.16 3.80
N TRP A 170 2.98 19.96 3.94
CA TRP A 170 3.05 19.29 5.24
C TRP A 170 3.88 20.08 6.25
N ARG A 171 5.03 20.62 5.82
CA ARG A 171 5.90 21.47 6.65
C ARG A 171 5.22 22.80 6.99
N GLU A 172 4.70 23.52 5.99
CA GLU A 172 4.03 24.82 6.19
C GLU A 172 2.81 24.72 7.12
N LYS A 173 2.09 23.60 7.08
CA LYS A 173 0.89 23.37 7.91
C LYS A 173 1.17 22.59 9.18
N GLN A 174 2.44 22.30 9.50
CA GLN A 174 2.88 21.51 10.66
C GLN A 174 2.05 20.23 10.82
N VAL A 175 1.90 19.50 9.72
CA VAL A 175 0.98 18.36 9.62
C VAL A 175 1.30 17.26 10.62
N LEU A 176 2.57 17.05 10.95
CA LEU A 176 2.97 16.01 11.89
C LEU A 176 2.26 16.15 13.24
N LEU A 177 2.23 17.37 13.80
CA LEU A 177 1.57 17.63 15.08
C LEU A 177 0.08 17.24 15.02
N LYS A 178 -0.57 17.51 13.89
CA LYS A 178 -1.98 17.15 13.68
C LYS A 178 -2.20 15.64 13.58
N PHE A 179 -1.24 14.89 13.02
CA PHE A 179 -1.31 13.42 13.02
C PHE A 179 -1.29 12.88 14.44
N PHE A 180 -0.33 13.33 15.25
CA PHE A 180 -0.20 12.94 16.66
C PHE A 180 -1.44 13.30 17.47
N ASP A 181 -1.93 14.53 17.34
CA ASP A 181 -3.13 15.01 18.04
C ASP A 181 -4.37 14.18 17.67
N TYR A 182 -4.53 13.86 16.38
CA TYR A 182 -5.65 13.07 15.90
C TYR A 182 -5.59 11.64 16.43
N VAL A 183 -4.44 10.98 16.34
CA VAL A 183 -4.24 9.60 16.81
C VAL A 183 -4.52 9.51 18.30
N LYS A 184 -3.89 10.38 19.11
CA LYS A 184 -4.08 10.42 20.57
C LYS A 184 -5.53 10.59 20.99
N SER A 185 -6.31 11.34 20.22
CA SER A 185 -7.71 11.66 20.53
C SER A 185 -8.73 10.67 19.94
N ASN A 186 -8.30 9.74 19.08
CA ASN A 186 -9.19 8.86 18.31
C ASN A 186 -8.66 7.42 18.17
N THR A 187 -7.76 6.97 19.07
CA THR A 187 -7.12 5.64 19.03
C THR A 187 -8.13 4.51 18.82
N GLU A 188 -9.28 4.57 19.50
CA GLU A 188 -10.34 3.57 19.44
C GLU A 188 -11.05 3.50 18.08
N ARG A 189 -10.92 4.55 17.29
CA ARG A 189 -11.52 4.62 15.96
C ARG A 189 -10.61 4.06 14.90
N LEU A 190 -9.28 4.08 15.07
CA LEU A 190 -8.34 3.70 14.01
C LEU A 190 -8.33 2.18 13.80
N ARG A 191 -8.68 1.75 12.58
CA ARG A 191 -8.67 0.33 12.17
C ARG A 191 -7.69 0.07 11.03
N CYS A 192 -7.52 1.05 10.14
CA CYS A 192 -6.57 1.03 9.03
C CYS A 192 -5.35 1.92 9.32
N HIS A 193 -4.96 2.05 10.60
CA HIS A 193 -3.72 2.70 11.04
C HIS A 193 -3.50 4.09 10.42
N ASP A 194 -2.37 4.32 9.76
CA ASP A 194 -1.97 5.57 9.11
C ASP A 194 -2.95 5.99 8.00
N GLN A 195 -3.56 5.04 7.28
CA GLN A 195 -4.50 5.34 6.20
C GLN A 195 -5.73 6.09 6.72
N ASP A 196 -6.25 5.71 7.89
CA ASP A 196 -7.38 6.42 8.52
C ASP A 196 -7.00 7.84 8.93
N VAL A 197 -5.79 8.01 9.47
CA VAL A 197 -5.25 9.32 9.87
C VAL A 197 -5.14 10.23 8.65
N LEU A 198 -4.48 9.76 7.59
CA LEU A 198 -4.32 10.49 6.33
C LEU A 198 -5.68 10.87 5.72
N ASN A 199 -6.62 9.93 5.67
CA ASN A 199 -7.96 10.18 5.12
C ASN A 199 -8.73 11.22 5.93
N TYR A 200 -8.71 11.13 7.27
CA TYR A 200 -9.42 12.11 8.10
C TYR A 200 -8.81 13.50 7.96
N LEU A 201 -7.48 13.64 8.03
CA LEU A 201 -6.85 14.95 7.96
C LEU A 201 -6.97 15.58 6.57
N PHE A 202 -6.82 14.80 5.50
CA PHE A 202 -6.78 15.32 4.13
C PHE A 202 -8.07 15.14 3.34
N LYS A 203 -9.18 14.80 4.00
CA LYS A 203 -10.50 14.65 3.36
C LYS A 203 -10.87 15.81 2.41
N ASN A 204 -10.48 17.04 2.75
CA ASN A 204 -10.75 18.26 1.97
C ASN A 204 -9.56 18.77 1.14
N SER A 205 -8.38 18.15 1.25
CA SER A 205 -7.13 18.64 0.65
C SER A 205 -6.38 17.53 -0.08
N LYS A 206 -7.13 16.71 -0.84
CA LYS A 206 -6.57 15.65 -1.67
C LYS A 206 -6.96 15.80 -3.12
N LEU A 207 -6.06 15.42 -4.01
CA LEU A 207 -6.33 15.22 -5.44
C LEU A 207 -6.61 13.73 -5.69
N VAL A 208 -7.66 13.43 -6.45
CA VAL A 208 -7.97 12.06 -6.86
C VAL A 208 -7.15 11.73 -8.11
N LEU A 209 -6.37 10.66 -8.03
CA LEU A 209 -5.55 10.14 -9.13
C LEU A 209 -6.31 9.06 -9.93
N PRO A 210 -5.97 8.86 -11.22
CA PRO A 210 -6.46 7.73 -12.01
C PRO A 210 -6.14 6.37 -11.36
N ILE A 211 -7.08 5.43 -11.42
CA ILE A 211 -6.97 4.10 -10.78
C ILE A 211 -5.71 3.34 -11.20
N ARG A 212 -5.24 3.49 -12.44
CA ARG A 212 -4.04 2.81 -12.96
C ARG A 212 -2.77 3.04 -12.12
N TYR A 213 -2.72 4.11 -11.31
CA TYR A 213 -1.58 4.40 -10.44
C TYR A 213 -1.64 3.68 -9.09
N ASN A 214 -2.71 2.96 -8.75
CA ASN A 214 -2.77 2.10 -7.57
C ASN A 214 -3.87 1.03 -7.75
N VAL A 215 -3.60 0.04 -8.60
CA VAL A 215 -4.58 -1.00 -8.92
C VAL A 215 -4.61 -2.05 -7.81
N LEU A 216 -5.49 -1.83 -6.83
CA LEU A 216 -5.78 -2.72 -5.70
C LEU A 216 -6.38 -4.06 -6.18
N ASN A 217 -6.30 -5.10 -5.34
CA ASN A 217 -6.83 -6.43 -5.64
C ASN A 217 -8.27 -6.42 -6.15
N GLU A 218 -9.15 -5.62 -5.53
CA GLU A 218 -10.58 -5.57 -5.84
C GLU A 218 -10.86 -4.93 -7.20
N TYR A 219 -9.94 -4.12 -7.74
CA TYR A 219 -10.05 -3.58 -9.09
C TYR A 219 -9.76 -4.61 -10.18
N TRP A 220 -9.24 -5.79 -9.82
CA TRP A 220 -9.08 -6.90 -10.76
C TRP A 220 -10.31 -7.81 -10.79
N PHE A 221 -11.33 -7.57 -9.97
CA PHE A 221 -12.56 -8.35 -10.01
C PHE A 221 -13.47 -7.93 -11.16
N ASP A 222 -14.31 -8.86 -11.60
CA ASP A 222 -15.39 -8.56 -12.56
C ASP A 222 -16.24 -7.40 -12.03
N LEU A 223 -16.53 -6.42 -12.89
CA LEU A 223 -17.22 -5.18 -12.55
C LEU A 223 -18.57 -5.39 -11.87
N ARG A 224 -19.26 -6.52 -12.13
CA ARG A 224 -20.51 -6.89 -11.44
C ARG A 224 -20.34 -7.05 -9.93
N TYR A 225 -19.10 -7.14 -9.46
CA TYR A 225 -18.72 -7.25 -8.05
C TYR A 225 -17.86 -6.07 -7.58
N SER A 226 -17.83 -4.97 -8.34
CA SER A 226 -17.14 -3.73 -7.94
C SER A 226 -17.65 -3.24 -6.59
N LEU A 227 -16.72 -2.79 -5.75
CA LEU A 227 -17.01 -2.25 -4.42
C LEU A 227 -17.04 -0.71 -4.38
N ILE A 228 -16.84 -0.07 -5.55
CA ILE A 228 -16.88 1.38 -5.71
C ILE A 228 -17.99 1.77 -6.70
N SER A 229 -18.34 3.06 -6.75
CA SER A 229 -19.35 3.61 -7.68
C SER A 229 -19.06 3.21 -9.13
N TRP A 230 -20.13 2.94 -9.88
CA TRP A 230 -20.10 2.64 -11.32
C TRP A 230 -19.45 3.76 -12.16
N GLU A 231 -19.36 4.97 -11.62
CA GLU A 231 -18.67 6.12 -12.23
C GLU A 231 -17.17 5.86 -12.44
N PHE A 232 -16.59 4.87 -11.75
CA PHE A 232 -15.21 4.46 -11.92
C PHE A 232 -15.03 3.30 -12.91
N ASP A 233 -16.09 2.72 -13.47
CA ASP A 233 -16.00 1.52 -14.31
C ASP A 233 -15.07 1.70 -15.51
N GLU A 234 -15.13 2.84 -16.21
CA GLU A 234 -14.22 3.14 -17.32
C GLU A 234 -12.76 3.21 -16.86
N GLN A 235 -12.51 3.83 -15.69
CA GLN A 235 -11.15 3.91 -15.13
C GLN A 235 -10.65 2.54 -14.65
N ILE A 236 -11.53 1.69 -14.15
CA ILE A 236 -11.20 0.32 -13.74
C ILE A 236 -10.83 -0.52 -14.98
N LEU A 237 -11.62 -0.45 -16.05
CA LEU A 237 -11.32 -1.14 -17.31
C LEU A 237 -9.98 -0.67 -17.92
N GLU A 238 -9.75 0.64 -17.95
CA GLU A 238 -8.45 1.21 -18.38
C GLU A 238 -7.31 0.73 -17.48
N ALA A 239 -7.49 0.70 -16.16
CA ALA A 239 -6.47 0.23 -15.23
C ALA A 239 -6.18 -1.27 -15.35
N GLN A 240 -7.17 -2.07 -15.75
CA GLN A 240 -6.99 -3.50 -16.01
C GLN A 240 -6.21 -3.76 -17.30
N ALA A 241 -6.46 -2.96 -18.34
CA ALA A 241 -5.77 -3.06 -19.63
C ALA A 241 -4.36 -2.45 -19.58
N HIS A 242 -4.21 -1.33 -18.89
CA HIS A 242 -3.01 -0.50 -18.88
C HIS A 242 -2.64 -0.03 -17.46
N PRO A 243 -2.35 -0.94 -16.53
CA PRO A 243 -1.89 -0.57 -15.19
C PRO A 243 -0.53 0.12 -15.27
N ALA A 244 -0.27 1.06 -14.37
CA ALA A 244 1.06 1.58 -14.11
C ALA A 244 1.66 1.05 -12.80
N ILE A 245 0.80 0.83 -11.81
CA ILE A 245 1.18 0.38 -10.47
C ILE A 245 0.15 -0.63 -9.98
N ILE A 246 0.63 -1.79 -9.53
CA ILE A 246 -0.19 -2.92 -9.08
C ILE A 246 0.07 -3.11 -7.61
N HIS A 247 -1.00 -3.12 -6.80
CA HIS A 247 -0.88 -3.16 -5.35
C HIS A 247 -1.54 -4.41 -4.80
N PHE A 248 -0.73 -5.30 -4.22
CA PHE A 248 -1.17 -6.57 -3.67
C PHE A 248 -1.75 -6.40 -2.26
N THR A 249 -2.79 -5.59 -2.09
CA THR A 249 -3.37 -5.20 -0.78
C THR A 249 -3.83 -6.39 0.08
N GLY A 250 -4.36 -7.44 -0.55
CA GLY A 250 -4.93 -8.61 0.14
C GLY A 250 -3.95 -9.76 0.41
N ILE A 251 -4.50 -10.81 1.00
CA ILE A 251 -3.81 -12.07 1.30
C ILE A 251 -4.44 -13.24 0.51
N PRO A 252 -3.66 -14.25 0.08
CA PRO A 252 -2.20 -14.34 0.18
C PRO A 252 -1.47 -13.31 -0.69
N LYS A 253 -0.41 -12.71 -0.14
CA LYS A 253 0.57 -11.86 -0.84
C LYS A 253 1.32 -12.64 -1.94
N PRO A 254 1.90 -11.97 -2.97
CA PRO A 254 2.42 -12.65 -4.15
C PRO A 254 3.64 -13.55 -3.89
N TRP A 255 4.38 -13.33 -2.80
CA TRP A 255 5.47 -14.19 -2.35
C TRP A 255 5.01 -15.50 -1.68
N TYR A 256 3.70 -15.74 -1.60
CA TYR A 256 3.15 -17.02 -1.16
C TYR A 256 2.72 -17.89 -2.33
N LYS A 257 3.01 -19.19 -2.22
CA LYS A 257 2.75 -20.20 -3.26
C LYS A 257 1.28 -20.28 -3.71
N ASN A 258 0.34 -20.00 -2.82
CA ASN A 258 -1.10 -20.07 -3.07
C ASN A 258 -1.73 -18.70 -3.38
N CYS A 259 -0.94 -17.68 -3.67
CA CYS A 259 -1.46 -16.44 -4.23
C CYS A 259 -2.07 -16.72 -5.62
N LYS A 260 -3.26 -16.16 -5.87
CA LYS A 260 -4.00 -16.31 -7.12
C LYS A 260 -4.22 -14.99 -7.85
N HIS A 261 -3.54 -13.93 -7.41
CA HIS A 261 -3.62 -12.63 -8.06
C HIS A 261 -3.13 -12.76 -9.52
N PRO A 262 -3.82 -12.17 -10.52
CA PRO A 262 -3.46 -12.32 -11.94
C PRO A 262 -2.01 -11.93 -12.25
N TRP A 263 -1.47 -10.98 -11.49
CA TRP A 263 -0.11 -10.46 -11.63
C TRP A 263 0.96 -11.16 -10.79
N LYS A 264 0.66 -12.31 -10.16
CA LYS A 264 1.69 -13.08 -9.43
C LYS A 264 2.86 -13.46 -10.35
N LYS A 265 2.58 -13.83 -11.61
CA LYS A 265 3.64 -14.21 -12.57
C LYS A 265 4.64 -13.09 -12.82
N GLU A 266 4.18 -11.84 -12.86
CA GLU A 266 5.06 -10.68 -13.02
C GLU A 266 5.90 -10.43 -11.75
N PHE A 267 5.31 -10.63 -10.57
CA PHE A 267 6.08 -10.63 -9.32
C PHE A 267 7.18 -11.70 -9.33
N ASP A 268 6.86 -12.92 -9.75
CA ASP A 268 7.80 -14.04 -9.79
C ASP A 268 8.96 -13.78 -10.77
N LYS A 269 8.70 -13.09 -11.88
CA LYS A 269 9.72 -12.62 -12.82
C LYS A 269 10.73 -11.69 -12.13
N TYR A 270 10.25 -10.66 -11.43
CA TYR A 270 11.13 -9.73 -10.72
C TYR A 270 11.85 -10.38 -9.52
N LYS A 271 11.18 -11.31 -8.81
CA LYS A 271 11.82 -12.13 -7.78
C LYS A 271 12.99 -12.94 -8.34
N ALA A 272 12.84 -13.54 -9.52
CA ALA A 272 13.89 -14.32 -10.18
C ALA A 272 15.12 -13.47 -10.57
N MET A 273 14.93 -12.16 -10.77
CA MET A 273 16.00 -11.19 -11.05
C MET A 273 16.68 -10.64 -9.78
N SER A 274 16.09 -10.90 -8.61
CA SER A 274 16.50 -10.32 -7.34
C SER A 274 17.49 -11.20 -6.56
N PRO A 275 18.16 -10.67 -5.52
CA PRO A 275 18.93 -11.48 -4.58
C PRO A 275 18.15 -12.60 -3.89
N TRP A 276 16.80 -12.53 -3.88
CA TRP A 276 15.90 -13.52 -3.28
C TRP A 276 15.39 -14.58 -4.27
N ARG A 277 15.98 -14.68 -5.47
CA ARG A 277 15.55 -15.64 -6.51
C ARG A 277 15.45 -17.09 -6.01
N ASP A 278 16.35 -17.49 -5.11
CA ASP A 278 16.47 -18.85 -4.57
C ASP A 278 15.66 -19.04 -3.27
N GLU A 279 15.00 -17.99 -2.76
CA GLU A 279 14.18 -18.07 -1.56
C GLU A 279 12.90 -18.89 -1.82
N LYS A 280 12.69 -19.93 -1.02
CA LYS A 280 11.54 -20.82 -1.18
C LYS A 280 10.25 -20.16 -0.72
N GLU A 281 9.26 -20.13 -1.61
CA GLU A 281 7.92 -19.65 -1.27
C GLU A 281 7.26 -20.54 -0.22
N LYS A 282 6.72 -19.90 0.80
CA LYS A 282 5.88 -20.56 1.80
C LYS A 282 4.43 -20.59 1.33
N ARG A 283 3.62 -21.48 1.88
CA ARG A 283 2.18 -21.46 1.70
C ARG A 283 1.55 -20.60 2.79
N TRP A 284 0.70 -19.66 2.44
CA TRP A 284 -0.08 -18.90 3.42
C TRP A 284 -1.29 -19.72 3.85
N MET A 285 -1.20 -20.37 5.01
CA MET A 285 -2.28 -21.10 5.66
C MET A 285 -2.11 -21.08 7.20
N PRO A 286 -2.44 -19.96 7.88
CA PRO A 286 -2.50 -19.95 9.34
C PRO A 286 -3.53 -20.98 9.84
N LEU A 287 -3.27 -21.63 10.99
CA LEU A 287 -4.17 -22.63 11.57
C LEU A 287 -5.58 -22.06 11.78
N LYS A 288 -5.69 -20.81 12.26
CA LYS A 288 -6.95 -20.06 12.42
C LYS A 288 -7.75 -20.04 11.11
N PHE A 289 -7.12 -19.64 10.00
CA PHE A 289 -7.76 -19.58 8.68
C PHE A 289 -8.23 -20.96 8.19
N CYS A 290 -7.46 -22.01 8.47
CA CYS A 290 -7.85 -23.38 8.14
C CYS A 290 -9.12 -23.80 8.91
N LEU A 291 -9.17 -23.50 10.21
CA LEU A 291 -10.33 -23.79 11.06
C LEU A 291 -11.56 -22.99 10.63
N GLU A 292 -11.40 -21.70 10.32
CA GLU A 292 -12.50 -20.86 9.79
C GLU A 292 -13.05 -21.40 8.47
N LYS A 293 -12.18 -21.79 7.53
CA LYS A 293 -12.59 -22.42 6.26
C LYS A 293 -13.41 -23.69 6.50
N ILE A 294 -12.98 -24.53 7.44
CA ILE A 294 -13.70 -25.77 7.78
C ILE A 294 -15.05 -25.44 8.41
N ALA A 295 -15.10 -24.50 9.36
CA ALA A 295 -16.33 -24.06 10.00
C ALA A 295 -17.32 -23.49 8.98
N ILE A 296 -16.87 -22.61 8.08
CA ILE A 296 -17.73 -22.06 7.02
C ILE A 296 -18.28 -23.18 6.12
N LYS A 297 -17.43 -24.12 5.68
CA LYS A 297 -17.89 -25.25 4.87
C LYS A 297 -18.91 -26.13 5.60
N LEU A 298 -18.71 -26.36 6.90
CA LEU A 298 -19.66 -27.11 7.72
C LEU A 298 -21.02 -26.39 7.78
N VAL A 299 -21.03 -25.11 8.14
CA VAL A 299 -22.27 -24.31 8.23
C VAL A 299 -22.99 -24.25 6.87
N VAL A 300 -22.26 -24.12 5.77
CA VAL A 300 -22.84 -24.17 4.41
C VAL A 300 -23.41 -25.55 4.09
N SER A 301 -22.66 -26.63 4.39
CA SER A 301 -23.11 -28.01 4.16
C SER A 301 -24.34 -28.39 4.99
N MET A 302 -24.50 -27.77 6.16
CA MET A 302 -25.67 -27.93 7.04
C MET A 302 -26.86 -27.06 6.60
N GLY A 303 -26.74 -26.30 5.50
CA GLY A 303 -27.78 -25.40 5.00
C GLY A 303 -28.02 -24.15 5.85
N LEU A 304 -27.18 -23.93 6.87
CA LEU A 304 -27.31 -22.82 7.83
C LEU A 304 -26.79 -21.49 7.27
N ARG A 305 -26.05 -21.53 6.15
CA ARG A 305 -25.56 -20.36 5.42
C ARG A 305 -25.56 -20.65 3.92
N LYS A 306 -25.95 -19.67 3.10
CA LYS A 306 -25.85 -19.78 1.63
C LYS A 306 -24.38 -19.89 1.19
N SER A 307 -24.14 -20.65 0.11
CA SER A 307 -22.82 -20.90 -0.48
C SER A 307 -22.15 -19.66 -1.07
N ASP A 308 -22.85 -18.53 -1.17
CA ASP A 308 -22.42 -17.32 -1.87
C ASP A 308 -21.13 -16.68 -1.30
N TYR A 309 -20.70 -17.10 -0.10
CA TYR A 309 -19.43 -16.71 0.53
C TYR A 309 -18.23 -17.57 0.10
N ILE A 310 -18.42 -18.60 -0.72
CA ILE A 310 -17.35 -19.42 -1.30
C ILE A 310 -17.17 -19.04 -2.77
N VAL A 311 -16.90 -17.77 -3.05
CA VAL A 311 -16.40 -17.38 -4.37
C VAL A 311 -15.01 -16.81 -4.16
N GLU A 312 -14.05 -17.71 -3.98
CA GLU A 312 -12.64 -17.34 -3.97
C GLU A 312 -12.22 -17.05 -5.41
N ASN A 313 -11.70 -15.85 -5.66
CA ASN A 313 -11.10 -15.42 -6.94
C ASN A 313 -12.13 -15.05 -8.01
N ARG A 314 -12.74 -13.87 -7.86
CA ARG A 314 -13.60 -13.22 -8.86
C ARG A 314 -12.79 -12.39 -9.86
N TYR A 315 -11.51 -12.72 -10.02
CA TYR A 315 -10.63 -12.01 -10.92
C TYR A 315 -11.13 -12.12 -12.36
N ILE A 316 -10.92 -11.07 -13.13
CA ILE A 316 -11.12 -11.10 -14.57
C ILE A 316 -10.07 -12.02 -15.19
N GLU A 317 -10.50 -12.84 -16.14
CA GLU A 317 -9.58 -13.61 -16.97
C GLU A 317 -8.84 -12.65 -17.91
N LEU A 318 -7.54 -12.49 -17.70
CA LEU A 318 -6.69 -11.72 -18.60
C LEU A 318 -6.40 -12.59 -19.83
N SER A 319 -6.93 -12.20 -21.00
CA SER A 319 -6.75 -12.91 -22.28
C SER A 319 -5.36 -12.72 -22.89
#